data_AF-A0A957NJ39-F1
#
_entry.id   AF-A0A957NJ39-F1
#
_cell.length_a   1.000
_cell.length_b   1.000
_cell.length_c   1.000
_cell.angle_alpha   90.00
_cell.angle_beta   90.00
_cell.angle_gamma   90.00
#
_symmetry.space_group_name_H-M   'P 1'
#
loop_
_entity.id
_entity.type
_entity.pdbx_description
1 polymer ?
#
loop_
_entity_poly.entity_id
_entity_poly.type
_entity_poly.pdbx_seq_one_letter_code
_entity_poly.pdbx_strand_id
1 'polypeptide(L)'
;VRYNLGGPTCDSVDTPFRNVELPELRIGDRLYVLHTGAYSASCAGSFNGFFPPSVVYFNKTKQTDAGGSVVPSGVPVQDIHGLPSHDMEEITTWER
;
A
#
# COMPACT_ATOMS: atom_id res chain seq x y z
N VAL A 1 7.46 17.88 8.98
CA VAL A 1 7.03 17.68 10.38
C VAL A 1 7.52 16.32 10.85
N ARG A 2 7.92 16.15 12.11
CA ARG A 2 8.39 14.84 12.62
C ARG A 2 7.27 14.08 13.33
N TYR A 3 7.14 12.78 13.05
CA TYR A 3 6.12 11.90 13.61
C TYR A 3 6.71 10.62 14.19
N ASN A 4 5.98 10.02 15.12
CA ASN A 4 6.10 8.59 15.44
C ASN A 4 4.89 7.89 14.81
N LEU A 5 5.13 6.86 14.00
CA LEU A 5 4.06 6.10 13.34
C LEU A 5 3.75 4.87 14.18
N GLY A 6 2.59 4.90 14.83
CA GLY A 6 2.05 3.78 15.60
C GLY A 6 1.19 2.86 14.73
N GLY A 7 1.20 1.58 15.04
CA GLY A 7 0.22 0.62 14.54
C GLY A 7 -1.08 0.67 15.36
N PRO A 8 -2.07 -0.18 15.00
CA PRO A 8 -3.42 -0.11 15.56
C PRO A 8 -3.57 -0.83 16.91
N THR A 9 -2.53 -1.51 17.41
CA THR A 9 -2.66 -2.29 18.65
C THR A 9 -2.60 -1.40 19.90
N CYS A 10 -2.95 -1.99 21.05
CA CYS A 10 -2.93 -1.29 22.33
C CYS A 10 -1.56 -1.35 23.03
N ASP A 11 -0.51 -1.77 22.31
CA ASP A 11 0.84 -1.89 22.86
C ASP A 11 1.74 -0.75 22.38
N SER A 12 2.45 -0.13 23.31
CA SER A 12 3.46 0.90 23.04
C SER A 12 4.63 0.43 22.16
N VAL A 13 4.85 -0.89 22.07
CA VAL A 13 5.88 -1.50 21.22
C VAL A 13 5.48 -1.41 19.74
N ASP A 14 4.19 -1.32 19.42
CA ASP A 14 3.65 -1.19 18.07
C ASP A 14 3.83 0.22 17.51
N THR A 15 5.09 0.64 17.40
CA THR A 15 5.54 1.91 16.81
C THR A 15 6.75 1.64 15.93
N PRO A 16 6.54 1.10 14.71
CA PRO A 16 7.63 0.64 13.83
C PRO A 16 8.58 1.77 13.39
N PHE A 17 8.08 3.01 13.31
CA PHE A 17 8.88 4.15 12.88
C PHE A 17 8.82 5.27 13.92
N ARG A 18 9.98 5.73 14.37
CA ARG A 18 10.10 6.82 15.34
C ARG A 18 10.83 8.01 14.74
N ASN A 19 10.35 9.20 15.04
CA ASN A 19 10.96 10.48 14.65
C ASN A 19 11.16 10.67 13.12
N VAL A 20 10.26 10.12 12.30
CA VAL A 20 10.33 10.21 10.84
C VAL A 20 9.83 11.56 10.34
N GLU A 21 10.50 12.08 9.32
CA GLU A 21 10.14 13.35 8.70
C GLU A 21 9.18 13.14 7.54
N LEU A 22 8.00 13.74 7.63
CA LEU A 22 6.95 13.65 6.62
C LEU A 22 6.30 15.04 6.40
N PRO A 23 5.56 15.22 5.30
CA PRO A 23 4.63 16.35 5.16
C PRO A 23 3.61 16.42 6.30
N GLU A 24 2.85 17.51 6.37
CA GLU A 24 1.71 17.57 7.30
C GLU A 24 0.66 16.52 6.91
N LEU A 25 0.26 15.67 7.87
CA LEU A 25 -0.69 14.58 7.63
C LEU A 25 -2.03 14.88 8.29
N ARG A 26 -3.10 14.37 7.67
CA ARG A 26 -4.47 14.42 8.17
C ARG A 26 -5.06 13.02 8.26
N ILE A 27 -6.11 12.88 9.07
CA ILE A 27 -6.89 11.64 9.15
C ILE A 27 -7.45 11.34 7.75
N GLY A 28 -7.18 10.13 7.25
CA GLY A 28 -7.57 9.68 5.92
C GLY A 28 -6.43 9.66 4.90
N ASP A 29 -5.31 10.32 5.18
CA ASP A 29 -4.13 10.25 4.32
C ASP A 29 -3.53 8.83 4.34
N ARG A 30 -2.94 8.44 3.22
CA ARG A 30 -2.36 7.10 3.02
C ARG A 30 -0.84 7.19 3.03
N LEU A 31 -0.20 6.25 3.71
CA LEU A 31 1.25 6.07 3.73
C LEU A 31 1.62 4.75 3.07
N TYR A 32 2.71 4.76 2.30
CA TYR A 32 3.27 3.56 1.69
C TYR A 32 4.54 3.16 2.44
N VAL A 33 4.58 1.91 2.90
CA VAL A 33 5.80 1.30 3.47
C VAL A 33 6.42 0.42 2.40
N LEU A 34 7.57 0.85 1.89
CA LEU A 34 8.28 0.20 0.79
C LEU A 34 9.07 -1.03 1.28
N HIS A 35 9.46 -1.89 0.33
CA HIS A 35 10.32 -3.07 0.57
C HIS A 35 9.73 -4.13 1.52
N THR A 36 8.41 -4.26 1.56
CA THR A 36 7.68 -5.23 2.41
C THR A 36 7.43 -6.59 1.73
N GLY A 37 8.11 -6.87 0.61
CA GLY A 37 7.90 -8.09 -0.18
C GLY A 37 8.44 -9.38 0.45
N ALA A 38 9.41 -9.28 1.36
CA ALA A 38 9.99 -10.41 2.07
C ALA A 38 9.71 -10.32 3.57
N TYR A 39 9.35 -11.45 4.19
CA TYR A 39 9.22 -11.62 5.65
C TYR A 39 8.27 -10.66 6.37
N SER A 40 7.37 -9.97 5.65
CA SER A 40 6.36 -9.07 6.24
C SER A 40 5.05 -9.82 6.47
N ALA A 41 4.34 -10.17 5.40
CA ALA A 41 3.07 -10.91 5.49
C ALA A 41 3.22 -12.29 6.16
N SER A 42 4.35 -12.98 5.95
CA SER A 42 4.61 -14.30 6.56
C SER A 42 4.78 -14.24 8.08
N CYS A 43 5.09 -13.07 8.63
CA CYS A 43 5.27 -12.84 10.07
C CYS A 43 4.07 -12.14 10.70
N ALA A 44 3.03 -11.83 9.93
CA ALA A 44 1.83 -11.16 10.42
C ALA A 44 0.98 -12.13 11.26
N GLY A 45 0.47 -11.63 12.40
CA GLY A 45 -0.44 -12.36 13.28
C GLY A 45 -1.76 -11.63 13.47
N SER A 46 -2.69 -12.24 14.20
CA SER A 46 -4.01 -11.67 14.52
C SER A 46 -4.10 -11.08 15.93
N PHE A 47 -3.00 -10.48 16.41
CA PHE A 47 -2.95 -9.86 17.73
C PHE A 47 -3.97 -8.70 17.82
N ASN A 48 -4.62 -8.54 18.98
CA ASN A 48 -5.76 -7.63 19.19
C ASN A 48 -6.93 -7.80 18.19
N GLY A 49 -7.02 -8.92 17.47
CA GLY A 49 -8.10 -9.19 16.52
C GLY A 49 -7.93 -8.50 15.16
N PHE A 50 -6.78 -7.88 14.88
CA PHE A 50 -6.47 -7.32 13.57
C PHE A 50 -5.97 -8.41 12.63
N PHE A 51 -6.74 -8.78 11.61
CA PHE A 51 -6.29 -9.79 10.65
C PHE A 51 -5.11 -9.29 9.80
N PRO A 52 -4.19 -10.18 9.39
CA PRO A 52 -3.14 -9.85 8.43
C PRO A 52 -3.69 -9.15 7.18
N PRO A 53 -2.93 -8.20 6.60
CA PRO A 53 -3.36 -7.47 5.41
C PRO A 53 -3.52 -8.41 4.20
N SER A 54 -4.46 -8.07 3.32
CA SER A 54 -4.63 -8.78 2.04
C SER A 54 -3.44 -8.53 1.12
N VAL A 55 -3.02 -9.57 0.40
CA VAL A 55 -1.98 -9.48 -0.64
C VAL A 55 -2.66 -9.32 -1.99
N VAL A 56 -2.33 -8.23 -2.70
CA VAL A 56 -2.81 -7.97 -4.07
C VAL A 56 -1.66 -8.22 -5.04
N TYR A 57 -1.90 -9.06 -6.04
CA TYR A 57 -0.95 -9.35 -7.09
C TYR A 57 -1.22 -8.46 -8.30
N PHE A 58 -0.22 -7.68 -8.70
CA PHE A 58 -0.26 -6.89 -9.93
C PHE A 58 0.62 -7.54 -10.98
N ASN A 59 0.10 -7.72 -12.19
CA ASN A 59 0.90 -8.17 -13.33
C ASN A 59 1.19 -6.97 -14.24
N LYS A 60 2.35 -6.90 -14.89
CA LYS A 60 2.67 -5.83 -15.85
C LYS A 60 2.11 -6.10 -17.26
N THR A 61 1.39 -7.20 -17.48
CA THR A 61 0.77 -7.47 -18.79
C THR A 61 -0.34 -6.46 -19.10
N LYS A 62 -0.36 -5.94 -20.32
CA LYS A 62 -1.50 -5.16 -20.83
C LYS A 62 -2.72 -6.07 -20.85
N GLN A 63 -3.58 -5.95 -19.85
CA GLN A 63 -4.87 -6.63 -19.88
C GLN A 63 -5.68 -5.94 -20.98
N THR A 64 -6.27 -6.71 -21.89
CA THR A 64 -7.15 -6.16 -22.93
C THR A 64 -8.57 -6.56 -22.59
N ASP A 65 -9.51 -5.62 -22.68
CA ASP A 65 -10.91 -5.97 -22.63
C ASP A 65 -11.32 -6.73 -23.91
N ALA A 66 -12.55 -7.26 -23.94
CA ALA A 66 -13.08 -7.97 -25.10
C ALA A 66 -13.14 -7.11 -26.38
N GLY A 67 -12.97 -5.78 -26.27
CA GLY A 67 -12.89 -4.81 -27.36
C GLY A 67 -11.46 -4.41 -27.75
N GLY A 68 -10.43 -4.96 -27.10
CA GLY A 68 -9.02 -4.67 -27.37
C GLY A 68 -8.45 -3.43 -26.68
N SER A 69 -9.20 -2.79 -25.76
CA SER A 69 -8.73 -1.65 -24.99
C SER A 69 -7.79 -2.11 -23.88
N VAL A 70 -6.62 -1.45 -23.74
CA VAL A 70 -5.65 -1.75 -22.69
C VAL A 70 -6.20 -1.26 -21.35
N VAL A 71 -6.48 -2.19 -20.44
CA VAL A 71 -6.85 -1.91 -19.05
C VAL A 71 -5.63 -2.14 -18.13
N PRO A 72 -5.44 -1.33 -17.08
CA PRO A 72 -4.37 -1.52 -16.10
C PRO A 72 -4.52 -2.89 -15.44
N SER A 73 -3.44 -3.66 -15.41
CA SER A 73 -3.46 -5.00 -14.85
C SER A 73 -3.21 -4.98 -13.34
N GLY A 74 -4.08 -5.69 -12.60
CA GLY A 74 -3.94 -5.93 -11.17
C GLY A 74 -4.75 -5.05 -10.22
N VAL A 75 -5.45 -4.02 -10.71
CA VAL A 75 -6.36 -3.22 -9.88
C VAL A 75 -7.76 -3.85 -9.96
N PRO A 76 -8.41 -4.24 -8.84
CA PRO A 76 -9.84 -4.52 -8.86
C PRO A 76 -10.56 -3.29 -9.40
N VAL A 77 -11.44 -3.44 -10.40
CA VAL A 77 -12.15 -2.33 -11.08
C VAL A 77 -12.80 -1.33 -10.10
N GLN A 78 -13.18 -1.84 -8.92
CA GLN A 78 -13.80 -1.13 -7.81
C GLN A 78 -12.88 -0.13 -7.09
N ASP A 79 -11.56 -0.32 -7.12
CA ASP A 79 -10.58 0.55 -6.47
C ASP A 79 -10.03 1.64 -7.42
N ILE A 80 -10.42 1.60 -8.71
CA ILE A 80 -10.00 2.56 -9.74
C ILE A 80 -10.66 3.94 -9.56
N HIS A 81 -11.80 4.02 -8.87
CA HIS A 81 -12.56 5.28 -8.73
C HIS A 81 -11.97 6.29 -7.74
N GLY A 82 -10.82 6.02 -7.11
CA GLY A 82 -10.22 6.87 -6.08
C GLY A 82 -8.71 7.13 -6.19
N LEU A 83 -8.03 6.60 -7.21
CA LEU A 83 -6.59 6.85 -7.42
C LEU A 83 -6.40 7.87 -8.55
N PRO A 84 -5.69 9.00 -8.32
CA PRO A 84 -5.30 9.89 -9.40
C PRO A 84 -4.50 9.12 -10.45
N SER A 85 -4.82 9.30 -11.73
CA SER A 85 -4.18 8.58 -12.84
C SER A 85 -2.65 8.79 -12.92
N HIS A 86 -2.12 9.83 -12.28
CA HIS A 86 -0.69 10.14 -12.23
C HIS A 86 0.11 9.23 -11.27
N ASP A 87 -0.53 8.70 -10.21
CA ASP A 87 0.18 7.92 -9.18
C ASP A 87 0.47 6.48 -9.62
N MET A 88 -0.25 5.97 -10.63
CA MET A 88 -0.05 4.61 -11.16
C MET A 88 1.17 4.48 -12.07
N GLU A 89 1.61 5.54 -12.75
CA GLU A 89 2.83 5.47 -13.57
C GLU A 89 4.08 5.43 -12.69
N GLU A 90 4.10 6.21 -11.60
CA GLU A 90 5.27 6.37 -10.73
C GLU A 90 5.64 5.07 -10.00
N ILE A 91 4.67 4.31 -9.48
CA ILE A 91 4.94 3.04 -8.75
C ILE A 91 5.62 1.99 -9.65
N THR A 92 5.41 2.02 -10.97
CA THR A 92 5.92 0.99 -11.89
C THR A 92 7.29 1.31 -12.50
N THR A 93 7.75 2.56 -12.43
CA THR A 93 8.99 3.05 -13.05
C THR A 93 10.20 3.04 -12.11
N TRP A 94 10.04 2.88 -10.80
CA TRP A 94 11.14 2.88 -9.82
C TRP A 94 12.05 1.62 -9.79
N GLU A 95 11.91 0.71 -10.76
CA GLU A 95 12.83 -0.43 -10.97
C GLU A 95 13.79 -0.21 -12.17
N ARG A 96 14.04 1.05 -12.57
CA ARG A 96 15.05 1.40 -13.58
C ARG A 96 16.07 2.41 -13.07
#